data_AF-A0A3M0IR65-F1
#
_entry.id   AF-A0A3M0IR65-F1
#
_cell.length_a   1.000
_cell.length_b   1.000
_cell.length_c   1.000
_cell.angle_alpha   90.00
_cell.angle_beta   90.00
_cell.angle_gamma   90.00
#
_symmetry.space_group_name_H-M   'P 1'
#
loop_
_entity.id
_entity.type
_entity.pdbx_description
1 polymer ?
#
loop_
_entity_poly.entity_id
_entity_poly.type
_entity_poly.pdbx_seq_one_letter_code
_entity_poly.pdbx_strand_id
1 'polypeptide(L)'
;MAPLAHTLALLAMAMATAASDVMPLDMAPNYFDDQYRGCGPAMTVVLLALNCSKFQKNPVFTLLWVKAAAEWRKRGFRVSPLSSPAQAIAVMAYSMKDVYRPFNDAVREAGSSPQEYRDNFTSKRCISC
;
A
#
# COMPACT_ATOMS: atom_id res chain seq x y z
N MET A 1 -23.92 -47.04 17.83
CA MET A 1 -24.20 -45.96 16.84
C MET A 1 -23.69 -44.57 17.27
N ALA A 2 -23.60 -44.25 18.56
CA ALA A 2 -23.10 -42.96 19.07
C ALA A 2 -21.63 -42.57 18.72
N PRO A 3 -20.64 -43.48 18.64
CA PRO A 3 -19.24 -43.06 18.44
C PRO A 3 -18.98 -42.57 17.02
N LEU A 4 -19.72 -43.10 16.04
CA LEU A 4 -19.55 -42.77 14.63
C LEU A 4 -20.12 -41.38 14.29
N ALA A 5 -21.23 -41.00 14.94
CA ALA A 5 -21.77 -39.64 14.82
C ALA A 5 -20.85 -38.58 15.47
N HIS A 6 -20.22 -38.91 16.61
CA HIS A 6 -19.25 -38.03 17.25
C HIS A 6 -17.99 -37.85 16.43
N THR A 7 -17.43 -38.92 15.87
CA THR A 7 -16.25 -38.81 14.99
C THR A 7 -16.54 -38.04 13.72
N LEU A 8 -17.72 -38.23 13.10
CA LEU A 8 -18.14 -37.44 11.95
C LEU A 8 -18.31 -35.95 12.28
N ALA A 9 -18.89 -35.62 13.44
CA ALA A 9 -19.05 -34.23 13.89
C ALA A 9 -17.69 -33.55 14.15
N LEU A 10 -16.75 -34.27 14.78
CA LEU A 10 -15.40 -33.77 15.01
C LEU A 10 -14.62 -33.55 13.70
N LEU A 11 -14.76 -34.46 12.73
CA LEU A 11 -14.18 -34.31 11.39
C LEU A 11 -14.76 -33.12 10.64
N ALA A 12 -16.08 -32.90 10.70
CA ALA A 12 -16.74 -31.76 10.07
C ALA A 12 -16.28 -30.42 10.68
N MET A 13 -16.14 -30.35 12.01
CA MET A 13 -15.62 -29.17 12.70
C MET A 13 -14.14 -28.89 12.34
N ALA A 14 -13.31 -29.93 12.22
CA ALA A 14 -11.92 -29.80 11.79
C ALA A 14 -11.77 -29.37 10.32
N MET A 15 -12.69 -29.77 9.44
CA MET A 15 -12.71 -29.29 8.05
C MET A 15 -13.22 -27.84 7.95
N ALA A 16 -14.17 -27.44 8.80
CA ALA A 16 -14.68 -26.07 8.85
C ALA A 16 -13.62 -25.07 9.36
N THR A 17 -12.73 -25.49 10.27
CA THR A 17 -11.60 -24.65 10.73
C THR A 17 -10.44 -24.59 9.73
N ALA A 18 -10.42 -25.47 8.72
CA ALA A 18 -9.43 -25.49 7.64
C ALA A 18 -9.89 -24.76 6.37
N ALA A 19 -11.01 -24.03 6.42
CA ALA A 19 -11.44 -23.17 5.32
C ALA A 19 -10.45 -22.00 5.20
N SER A 20 -9.44 -22.18 4.34
CA SER A 20 -8.62 -21.08 3.84
C SER A 20 -9.53 -20.04 3.21
N ASP A 21 -9.36 -18.78 3.58
CA ASP A 21 -10.04 -17.66 2.93
C ASP A 21 -9.61 -17.62 1.45
N VAL A 22 -10.47 -18.10 0.55
CA VAL A 22 -10.18 -18.19 -0.88
C VAL A 22 -10.45 -16.82 -1.48
N MET A 23 -9.38 -16.06 -1.74
CA MET A 23 -9.46 -14.82 -2.49
C MET A 23 -9.31 -15.14 -3.99
N PRO A 24 -10.38 -15.05 -4.81
CA PRO A 24 -10.25 -15.27 -6.24
C PRO A 24 -9.38 -14.19 -6.87
N LEU A 25 -8.55 -14.58 -7.84
CA LEU A 25 -7.81 -13.61 -8.64
C LEU A 25 -8.75 -12.95 -9.64
N ASP A 26 -8.68 -11.62 -9.74
CA ASP A 26 -9.44 -10.81 -10.69
C ASP A 26 -8.55 -9.74 -11.34
N MET A 27 -9.17 -8.80 -12.06
CA MET A 27 -8.48 -7.67 -12.70
C MET A 27 -8.32 -6.47 -11.76
N ALA A 28 -8.53 -6.65 -10.46
CA ALA A 28 -8.34 -5.61 -9.44
C ALA A 28 -9.10 -4.30 -9.72
N PRO A 29 -10.42 -4.34 -10.03
CA PRO A 29 -11.16 -3.17 -10.52
C PRO A 29 -11.25 -2.02 -9.51
N ASN A 30 -11.07 -2.30 -8.21
CA ASN A 30 -11.11 -1.32 -7.14
C ASN A 30 -9.75 -0.70 -6.84
N TYR A 31 -8.67 -1.15 -7.50
CA TYR A 31 -7.34 -0.67 -7.18
C TYR A 31 -7.12 0.73 -7.76
N PHE A 32 -6.34 1.53 -7.05
CA PHE A 32 -5.75 2.73 -7.61
C PHE A 32 -4.49 2.35 -8.42
N ASP A 33 -4.54 2.49 -9.74
CA ASP A 33 -3.53 1.97 -10.67
C ASP A 33 -2.95 3.04 -11.63
N ASP A 34 -2.94 4.31 -11.21
CA ASP A 34 -2.44 5.42 -12.03
C ASP A 34 -0.99 5.20 -12.50
N GLN A 35 -0.80 5.31 -13.81
CA GLN A 35 0.48 5.19 -14.50
C GLN A 35 1.11 6.54 -14.84
N TYR A 36 0.46 7.64 -14.45
CA TYR A 36 0.89 9.03 -14.67
C TYR A 36 1.11 9.41 -16.13
N ARG A 37 0.38 8.75 -17.05
CA ARG A 37 0.54 8.97 -18.50
C ARG A 37 0.19 10.41 -18.85
N GLY A 38 1.16 11.14 -19.39
CA GLY A 38 0.98 12.55 -19.82
C GLY A 38 1.08 13.60 -18.71
N CYS A 39 1.21 13.20 -17.44
CA CYS A 39 1.20 14.13 -16.31
C CYS A 39 2.39 13.95 -15.33
N GLY A 40 3.28 12.98 -15.57
CA GLY A 40 4.48 12.75 -14.75
C GLY A 40 5.33 14.01 -14.46
N PRO A 41 5.62 14.88 -15.45
CA PRO A 41 6.33 16.14 -15.19
C PRO A 41 5.58 17.07 -14.24
N ALA A 42 4.26 17.21 -14.42
CA ALA A 42 3.42 18.01 -13.52
C ALA A 42 3.41 17.43 -12.11
N MET A 43 3.32 16.10 -11.98
CA MET A 43 3.39 15.44 -10.67
C MET A 43 4.75 15.60 -9.99
N THR A 44 5.84 15.66 -10.75
CA THR A 44 7.16 15.96 -10.20
C THR A 44 7.20 17.36 -9.58
N VAL A 45 6.60 18.36 -10.24
CA VAL A 45 6.47 19.71 -9.69
C VAL A 45 5.59 19.72 -8.45
N VAL A 46 4.45 19.02 -8.48
CA VAL A 46 3.54 18.88 -7.34
C VAL A 46 4.26 18.25 -6.14
N LEU A 47 5.07 17.21 -6.35
CA LEU A 47 5.88 16.58 -5.29
C LEU A 47 6.88 17.55 -4.66
N LEU A 48 7.57 18.36 -5.47
CA LEU A 48 8.51 19.39 -5.00
C LEU A 48 7.78 20.51 -4.23
N ALA A 49 6.65 20.99 -4.75
CA ALA A 49 5.89 22.10 -4.18
C ALA A 49 5.15 21.71 -2.90
N LEU A 50 4.63 20.47 -2.82
CA LEU A 50 3.88 20.01 -1.66
C LEU A 50 4.76 19.80 -0.43
N ASN A 51 6.07 19.61 -0.60
CA ASN A 51 6.99 19.11 0.44
C ASN A 51 6.34 17.95 1.23
N CYS A 52 5.55 17.15 0.51
CA CYS A 52 4.44 16.30 0.95
C CYS A 52 3.90 16.57 2.37
N SER A 53 3.58 17.83 2.70
CA SER A 53 3.06 18.25 4.01
C SER A 53 1.72 17.58 4.37
N LYS A 54 1.04 16.96 3.41
CA LYS A 54 -0.14 16.12 3.68
C LYS A 54 0.21 14.77 4.33
N PHE A 55 1.46 14.31 4.26
CA PHE A 55 1.94 13.29 5.18
C PHE A 55 1.87 13.77 6.63
N GLN A 56 1.88 15.08 6.93
CA GLN A 56 1.76 15.55 8.33
C GLN A 56 0.38 15.27 8.94
N LYS A 57 -0.66 15.07 8.12
CA LYS A 57 -1.96 14.57 8.63
C LYS A 57 -1.93 13.09 8.98
N ASN A 58 -0.93 12.35 8.53
CA ASN A 58 -0.65 10.99 8.95
C ASN A 58 0.76 10.92 9.59
N PRO A 59 0.87 11.23 10.90
CA PRO A 59 2.16 11.35 11.58
C PRO A 59 3.05 10.10 11.42
N VAL A 60 2.43 8.93 11.20
CA VAL A 60 3.12 7.68 10.91
C VAL A 60 3.90 7.75 9.59
N PHE A 61 3.29 8.23 8.51
CA PHE A 61 3.97 8.33 7.22
C PHE A 61 5.11 9.37 7.22
N THR A 62 4.92 10.51 7.89
CA THR A 62 5.99 11.52 8.00
C THR A 62 7.21 10.94 8.72
N LEU A 63 6.99 10.27 9.86
CA LEU A 63 8.04 9.62 10.62
C LEU A 63 8.73 8.51 9.80
N LEU A 64 7.94 7.73 9.06
CA LEU A 64 8.46 6.64 8.21
C LEU A 64 9.28 7.17 7.03
N TRP A 65 8.89 8.29 6.43
CA TRP A 65 9.67 8.93 5.37
C TRP A 65 11.05 9.37 5.88
N VAL A 66 11.11 10.00 7.05
CA VAL A 66 12.38 10.40 7.69
C VAL A 66 13.26 9.18 7.97
N LYS A 67 12.67 8.10 8.52
CA LYS A 67 13.40 6.85 8.74
C LYS A 67 13.89 6.23 7.43
N ALA A 68 13.06 6.18 6.40
CA ALA A 68 13.43 5.66 5.08
C ALA A 68 14.57 6.47 4.44
N ALA A 69 14.53 7.80 4.56
CA ALA A 69 15.61 8.66 4.09
C ALA A 69 16.93 8.41 4.84
N ALA A 70 16.87 8.20 6.15
CA ALA A 70 18.04 7.85 6.96
C ALA A 70 18.60 6.47 6.59
N GLU A 71 17.75 5.46 6.39
CA GLU A 71 18.17 4.12 5.97
C GLU A 71 18.76 4.11 4.55
N TRP A 72 18.15 4.83 3.61
CA TRP A 72 18.72 5.01 2.27
C TRP A 72 20.10 5.69 2.31
N ARG A 73 20.26 6.72 3.15
CA ARG A 73 21.55 7.39 3.36
C ARG A 73 22.61 6.43 3.92
N LYS A 74 22.26 5.56 4.87
CA LYS A 74 23.17 4.52 5.40
C LYS A 74 23.63 3.54 4.31
N ARG A 75 22.80 3.28 3.31
CA ARG A 75 23.13 2.39 2.16
C ARG A 75 23.96 3.08 1.07
N GLY A 76 24.36 4.34 1.25
CA GLY A 76 25.32 5.01 0.36
C GLY A 76 24.71 5.74 -0.84
N PHE A 77 23.48 6.25 -0.72
CA PHE A 77 22.85 7.16 -1.70
C PHE A 77 22.74 6.61 -3.14
N ARG A 78 22.65 5.29 -3.31
CA ARG A 78 22.45 4.71 -4.64
C ARG A 78 21.08 5.10 -5.16
N VAL A 79 21.08 5.78 -6.30
CA VAL A 79 19.85 6.21 -7.00
C VAL A 79 19.61 5.34 -8.23
N SER A 80 20.64 4.92 -8.96
CA SER A 80 20.50 4.05 -10.13
C SER A 80 19.83 2.71 -9.77
N PRO A 81 18.83 2.24 -10.53
CA PRO A 81 18.34 2.76 -11.82
C PRO A 81 17.23 3.83 -11.75
N LEU A 82 16.93 4.37 -10.58
CA LEU A 82 15.90 5.38 -10.34
C LEU A 82 16.36 6.79 -10.76
N SER A 83 15.38 7.65 -11.01
CA SER A 83 15.59 9.02 -11.52
C SER A 83 15.80 10.07 -10.42
N SER A 84 15.51 9.75 -9.15
CA SER A 84 15.68 10.72 -8.06
C SER A 84 15.85 10.10 -6.67
N PRO A 85 16.47 10.83 -5.72
CA PRO A 85 16.46 10.47 -4.30
C PRO A 85 15.06 10.19 -3.75
N ALA A 86 14.06 10.96 -4.17
CA ALA A 86 12.69 10.80 -3.70
C ALA A 86 12.12 9.42 -4.11
N GLN A 87 12.40 8.95 -5.34
CA GLN A 87 12.03 7.60 -5.76
C GLN A 87 12.76 6.53 -4.94
N ALA A 88 14.05 6.71 -4.66
CA ALA A 88 14.82 5.77 -3.85
C ALA A 88 14.29 5.69 -2.41
N ILE A 89 13.94 6.83 -1.82
CA ILE A 89 13.34 6.91 -0.48
C ILE A 89 11.94 6.29 -0.47
N ALA A 90 11.13 6.49 -1.52
CA ALA A 90 9.80 5.88 -1.63
C ALA A 90 9.89 4.35 -1.68
N VAL A 91 10.82 3.80 -2.48
CA VAL A 91 11.08 2.34 -2.51
C VAL A 91 11.57 1.84 -1.15
N MET A 92 12.47 2.59 -0.50
CA MET A 92 12.93 2.26 0.86
C MET A 92 11.76 2.22 1.85
N ALA A 93 10.92 3.26 1.86
CA ALA A 93 9.75 3.37 2.72
C ALA A 93 8.79 2.21 2.49
N TYR A 94 8.46 1.88 1.24
CA TYR A 94 7.60 0.75 0.90
C TYR A 94 8.13 -0.58 1.46
N SER A 95 9.45 -0.78 1.48
CA SER A 95 10.06 -2.00 2.05
C SER A 95 10.04 -2.07 3.59
N MET A 96 9.66 -0.99 4.29
CA MET A 96 9.57 -0.97 5.74
C MET A 96 8.29 -1.64 6.23
N LYS A 97 8.38 -2.37 7.35
CA LYS A 97 7.27 -3.16 7.91
C LYS A 97 5.99 -2.35 8.16
N ASP A 98 6.14 -1.08 8.49
CA ASP A 98 5.04 -0.21 8.94
C ASP A 98 4.32 0.50 7.77
N VAL A 99 4.82 0.38 6.54
CA VAL A 99 4.27 1.10 5.36
C VAL A 99 3.47 0.18 4.44
N TYR A 100 4.03 -0.97 4.05
CA TYR A 100 3.47 -1.72 2.91
C TYR A 100 2.03 -2.20 3.15
N ARG A 101 1.68 -2.66 4.35
CA ARG A 101 0.32 -3.15 4.64
C ARG A 101 -0.73 -2.04 4.52
N PRO A 102 -0.67 -0.96 5.33
CA PRO A 102 -1.68 0.09 5.26
C PRO A 102 -1.69 0.79 3.89
N PHE A 103 -0.54 0.88 3.22
CA PHE A 103 -0.49 1.40 1.86
C PHE A 103 -1.21 0.49 0.86
N ASN A 104 -0.92 -0.81 0.86
CA ASN A 104 -1.53 -1.77 -0.06
C ASN A 104 -3.03 -1.92 0.15
N ASP A 105 -3.49 -1.87 1.41
CA ASP A 105 -4.91 -1.90 1.72
C ASP A 105 -5.61 -0.64 1.22
N ALA A 106 -5.01 0.54 1.40
CA ALA A 106 -5.56 1.78 0.88
C ALA A 106 -5.58 1.83 -0.66
N VAL A 107 -4.53 1.32 -1.32
CA VAL A 107 -4.47 1.24 -2.79
C VAL A 107 -5.51 0.28 -3.34
N ARG A 108 -5.77 -0.85 -2.67
CA ARG A 108 -6.76 -1.86 -3.07
C ARG A 108 -8.20 -1.32 -3.14
N GLU A 109 -8.54 -0.36 -2.27
CA GLU A 109 -9.90 0.16 -2.16
C GLU A 109 -10.10 1.51 -2.86
N ALA A 110 -9.04 2.28 -3.05
CA ALA A 110 -9.12 3.68 -3.48
C ALA A 110 -9.79 3.89 -4.86
N GLY A 111 -9.78 2.89 -5.74
CA GLY A 111 -10.45 2.93 -7.04
C GLY A 111 -11.91 2.48 -7.03
N SER A 112 -12.44 1.99 -5.90
CA SER A 112 -13.82 1.48 -5.80
C SER A 112 -14.88 2.55 -6.09
N SER A 113 -14.59 3.83 -5.82
CA SER A 113 -15.44 4.94 -6.21
C SER A 113 -14.70 6.29 -6.17
N PRO A 114 -15.20 7.32 -6.88
CA PRO A 114 -14.66 8.67 -6.73
C PRO A 114 -14.74 9.23 -5.31
N GLN A 115 -15.72 8.79 -4.51
CA GLN A 115 -15.85 9.23 -3.11
C GLN A 115 -14.79 8.56 -2.24
N GLU A 116 -14.56 7.25 -2.40
CA GLU A 116 -13.53 6.51 -1.69
C GLU A 116 -12.15 7.11 -1.94
N TYR A 117 -11.84 7.36 -3.21
CA TYR A 117 -10.63 8.07 -3.60
C TYR A 117 -10.52 9.44 -2.90
N ARG A 118 -11.58 10.26 -2.90
CA ARG A 118 -11.55 11.63 -2.34
C ARG A 118 -11.49 11.69 -0.82
N ASP A 119 -12.10 10.76 -0.12
CA ASP A 119 -12.26 10.88 1.32
C ASP A 119 -11.24 10.04 2.09
N ASN A 120 -10.97 8.82 1.60
CA ASN A 120 -10.23 7.82 2.36
C ASN A 120 -8.81 7.61 1.82
N PHE A 121 -8.56 7.88 0.53
CA PHE A 121 -7.21 7.74 -0.02
C PHE A 121 -6.31 8.93 0.35
N THR A 122 -5.59 8.83 1.46
CA THR A 122 -4.75 9.91 2.00
C THR A 122 -3.52 10.23 1.13
N SER A 123 -3.05 9.26 0.33
CA SER A 123 -1.88 9.39 -0.53
C SER A 123 -2.14 10.14 -1.85
N LYS A 124 -3.42 10.31 -2.26
CA LYS A 124 -3.82 10.78 -3.60
C LYS A 124 -3.08 11.98 -4.18
N ARG A 125 -2.75 13.00 -3.36
CA ARG A 125 -2.09 14.23 -3.84
C ARG A 125 -0.62 14.05 -4.20
N CYS A 126 -0.01 12.95 -3.75
CA CYS A 126 1.37 12.61 -4.07
C CYS A 126 1.45 11.64 -5.25
N ILE A 127 0.38 10.88 -5.49
CA ILE A 127 0.44 9.71 -6.37
C ILE A 127 -0.68 9.65 -7.42
N SER A 128 -1.37 10.75 -7.68
CA SER A 128 -2.41 10.80 -8.70
C SER A 128 -2.36 12.11 -9.45
N CYS A 129 -2.48 12.00 -10.77
CA CYS A 129 -3.09 13.04 -11.59
C CYS A 129 -4.62 12.92 -11.49
#